data_AF-A0A8H4M5N3-F1
#
_entry.id   AF-A0A8H4M5N3-F1
#
_cell.length_a   1.000
_cell.length_b   1.000
_cell.length_c   1.000
_cell.angle_alpha   90.00
_cell.angle_beta   90.00
_cell.angle_gamma   90.00
#
_symmetry.space_group_name_H-M   'P 1'
#
loop_
_entity.id
_entity.type
_entity.pdbx_description
1 polymer ?
#
loop_
_entity_poly.entity_id
_entity_poly.type
_entity_poly.pdbx_seq_one_letter_code
_entity_poly.pdbx_strand_id
1 'polypeptide(L)'
;MEDLADELPESSPRFILLSYPLTLVGGIHAGGSKAAPHSSGRLTVPYVLLYYLPENCNPSMRMTYAGAVELMRNTAEVNRVIEVQDEDDILSIESKLQGSD
;
A
#
# COMPACT_ATOMS: atom_id res chain seq x y z
N MET A 1 -0.05 -4.48 9.89
CA MET A 1 -0.61 -4.90 8.57
C MET A 1 -1.68 -5.94 8.79
N GLU A 2 -1.40 -6.92 9.64
CA GLU A 2 -2.37 -7.89 10.19
C GLU A 2 -3.68 -7.22 10.65
N ASP A 3 -3.62 -6.19 11.50
CA ASP A 3 -4.84 -5.48 11.95
C ASP A 3 -5.71 -4.95 10.79
N LEU A 4 -5.09 -4.49 9.69
CA LEU A 4 -5.83 -4.00 8.52
C LEU A 4 -6.42 -5.15 7.71
N ALA A 5 -5.72 -6.30 7.63
CA ALA A 5 -6.24 -7.50 6.98
C ALA A 5 -7.48 -8.01 7.72
N ASP A 6 -7.41 -8.08 9.06
CA ASP A 6 -8.49 -8.56 9.93
C ASP A 6 -9.75 -7.67 9.87
N GLU A 7 -9.59 -6.38 9.53
CA GLU A 7 -10.70 -5.43 9.40
C GLU A 7 -11.35 -5.45 8.00
N LEU A 8 -10.81 -6.19 7.04
CA LEU A 8 -11.36 -6.21 5.68
C LEU A 8 -12.72 -6.94 5.63
N PRO A 9 -13.68 -6.39 4.89
CA PRO A 9 -14.94 -7.06 4.67
C PRO A 9 -14.80 -8.21 3.65
N GLU A 10 -15.46 -9.33 3.91
CA GLU A 10 -15.38 -10.53 3.06
C GLU A 10 -15.98 -10.36 1.64
N SER A 11 -16.97 -9.47 1.48
CA SER A 11 -17.78 -9.42 0.25
C SER A 11 -18.03 -8.01 -0.31
N SER A 12 -17.39 -6.97 0.24
CA SER A 12 -17.60 -5.60 -0.21
C SER A 12 -16.28 -4.92 -0.56
N PRO A 13 -16.17 -4.22 -1.70
CA PRO A 13 -14.94 -3.55 -2.08
C PRO A 13 -14.71 -2.30 -1.21
N ARG A 14 -13.44 -1.90 -1.07
CA ARG A 14 -13.05 -0.72 -0.28
C ARG A 14 -11.94 0.05 -0.97
N PHE A 15 -12.00 1.38 -0.85
CA PHE A 15 -10.87 2.27 -1.08
C PHE A 15 -10.23 2.59 0.26
N ILE A 16 -8.95 2.26 0.41
CA ILE A 16 -8.21 2.46 1.65
C ILE A 16 -7.02 3.36 1.36
N LEU A 17 -6.97 4.51 2.02
CA LEU A 17 -5.81 5.40 1.95
C LEU A 17 -4.84 5.01 3.04
N LEU A 18 -3.65 4.59 2.64
CA LEU A 18 -2.62 4.10 3.53
C LEU A 18 -1.41 5.05 3.49
N SER A 19 -1.11 5.64 4.65
CA SER A 19 0.14 6.34 4.93
C SER A 19 0.99 5.45 5.83
N TYR A 20 2.05 4.84 5.28
CA TYR A 20 2.79 3.79 5.98
C TYR A 20 4.26 4.19 6.24
N PRO A 21 4.67 4.49 7.48
CA PRO A 21 6.07 4.83 7.76
C PRO A 21 7.04 3.68 7.48
N LEU A 22 8.08 3.93 6.70
CA LEU A 22 9.08 2.95 6.28
C LEU A 22 10.50 3.51 6.37
N THR A 23 11.46 2.62 6.59
CA THR A 23 12.89 2.91 6.54
C THR A 23 13.50 2.19 5.32
N LEU A 24 13.94 2.94 4.30
CA LEU A 24 14.51 2.34 3.09
C LEU A 24 15.93 1.82 3.33
N VAL A 25 16.20 0.55 3.01
CA VAL A 25 17.53 -0.05 3.13
C VAL A 25 18.28 0.09 1.79
N GLY A 26 18.93 1.23 1.52
CA GLY A 26 19.66 1.38 0.24
C GLY A 26 20.15 2.76 -0.20
N GLY A 27 20.43 3.70 0.70
CA GLY A 27 21.02 4.99 0.31
C GLY A 27 22.53 4.91 0.07
N ILE A 28 23.01 5.42 -1.08
CA ILE A 28 24.43 5.71 -1.35
C ILE A 28 24.97 6.71 -0.31
N HIS A 29 25.86 6.26 0.56
CA HIS A 29 26.59 7.11 1.50
C HIS A 29 27.62 7.98 0.76
N ALA A 30 27.40 9.30 0.73
CA ALA A 30 28.48 10.26 0.56
C ALA A 30 29.30 10.33 1.86
N GLY A 31 30.56 9.89 1.81
CA GLY A 31 31.58 10.17 2.83
C GLY A 31 31.69 9.16 3.97
N GLY A 32 32.84 8.47 4.01
CA GLY A 32 33.13 7.42 4.98
C GLY A 32 33.29 7.91 6.43
N SER A 33 32.56 7.29 7.34
CA SER A 33 32.93 7.13 8.74
C SER A 33 32.18 5.94 9.34
N LYS A 34 32.85 5.22 10.23
CA LYS A 34 32.47 3.92 10.79
C LYS A 34 31.45 4.11 11.92
N ALA A 35 30.24 3.55 11.79
CA ALA A 35 29.25 3.42 12.87
C ALA A 35 28.70 1.96 12.93
N ALA A 36 28.16 1.55 14.08
CA ALA A 36 27.68 0.18 14.42
C ALA A 36 26.45 -0.27 13.56
N PRO A 37 25.67 -1.35 13.85
CA PRO A 37 24.66 -1.98 12.94
C PRO A 37 23.39 -1.12 12.68
N HIS A 38 23.60 0.15 12.35
CA HIS A 38 22.66 1.25 12.19
C HIS A 38 22.38 1.48 10.70
N SER A 39 21.16 1.14 10.29
CA SER A 39 20.57 1.45 8.99
C SER A 39 20.60 2.96 8.72
N SER A 40 21.37 3.39 7.72
CA SER A 40 21.29 4.76 7.17
C SER A 40 20.05 4.95 6.27
N GLY A 41 18.93 4.41 6.71
CA GLY A 41 17.75 4.33 5.87
C GLY A 41 16.99 5.64 5.89
N ARG A 42 16.73 6.16 4.69
CA ARG A 42 15.84 7.31 4.52
C ARG A 42 14.46 6.93 5.05
N LEU A 43 13.96 7.69 6.02
CA LEU A 43 12.57 7.59 6.45
C LEU A 43 11.67 8.14 5.34
N THR A 44 10.68 7.35 4.95
CA THR A 44 9.67 7.72 3.97
C THR A 44 8.30 7.29 4.47
N VAL A 45 7.26 8.03 4.11
CA VAL A 45 5.88 7.63 4.39
C VAL A 45 5.17 7.59 3.04
N PRO A 46 5.18 6.45 2.32
CA PRO A 46 4.44 6.33 1.08
C PRO A 46 2.96 6.53 1.39
N TYR A 47 2.31 7.29 0.54
CA TYR A 47 0.89 7.53 0.58
C TYR A 47 0.27 6.88 -0.65
N VAL A 48 -0.51 5.83 -0.42
CA VAL A 48 -1.03 4.94 -1.46
C VAL A 48 -2.53 4.70 -1.29
N LEU A 49 -3.18 4.33 -2.39
CA LEU A 49 -4.56 3.90 -2.42
C LEU A 49 -4.57 2.40 -2.61
N LEU A 50 -5.05 1.66 -1.61
CA LEU A 50 -5.35 0.25 -1.77
C LEU A 50 -6.76 0.14 -2.35
N TYR A 51 -6.85 -0.43 -3.53
CA TYR A 51 -8.09 -0.76 -4.18
C TYR A 51 -8.44 -2.22 -3.86
N TYR A 52 -9.13 -2.42 -2.73
CA TYR A 52 -9.55 -3.73 -2.27
C TYR A 52 -10.82 -4.18 -2.99
N LEU A 53 -10.74 -5.33 -3.66
CA LEU A 53 -11.76 -5.87 -4.53
C LEU A 53 -11.89 -7.39 -4.33
N PRO A 54 -12.59 -7.85 -3.28
CA PRO A 54 -12.66 -9.27 -2.98
C PRO A 54 -13.31 -10.06 -4.11
N GLU A 55 -12.90 -11.31 -4.30
CA GLU A 55 -13.45 -12.19 -5.34
C GLU A 55 -14.96 -12.39 -5.17
N ASN A 56 -15.42 -12.51 -3.92
CA ASN A 56 -16.83 -12.72 -3.60
C ASN A 56 -17.68 -11.43 -3.67
N CYS A 57 -17.12 -10.32 -4.17
CA CYS A 57 -17.84 -9.06 -4.37
C CYS A 57 -18.93 -9.17 -5.44
N ASN A 58 -20.12 -8.63 -5.12
CA ASN A 58 -21.22 -8.44 -6.08
C ASN A 58 -20.72 -7.73 -7.36
N PRO A 59 -21.01 -8.28 -8.57
CA PRO A 59 -20.62 -7.67 -9.85
C PRO A 59 -21.01 -6.19 -10.01
N SER A 60 -22.18 -5.78 -9.54
CA SER A 60 -22.60 -4.38 -9.62
C SER A 60 -21.69 -3.47 -8.79
N MET A 61 -21.35 -3.88 -7.56
CA MET A 61 -20.42 -3.12 -6.70
C MET A 61 -19.01 -3.10 -7.29
N ARG A 62 -18.55 -4.21 -7.86
CA ARG A 62 -17.27 -4.31 -8.57
C ARG A 62 -17.18 -3.28 -9.69
N MET A 63 -18.22 -3.19 -10.53
CA MET A 63 -18.28 -2.20 -11.61
C MET A 63 -18.33 -0.77 -11.09
N THR A 64 -19.14 -0.49 -10.05
CA THR A 64 -19.24 0.85 -9.46
C THR A 64 -17.89 1.32 -8.92
N TYR A 65 -17.16 0.47 -8.20
CA TYR A 65 -15.84 0.82 -7.68
C TYR A 65 -14.79 0.95 -8.79
N ALA A 66 -14.80 0.06 -9.78
CA ALA A 66 -13.91 0.18 -10.93
C ALA A 66 -14.09 1.50 -11.68
N GLY A 67 -15.33 1.99 -11.82
CA GLY A 67 -15.60 3.30 -12.41
C GLY A 67 -15.19 4.50 -11.53
N ALA A 68 -15.07 4.29 -10.22
CA ALA A 68 -14.76 5.33 -9.24
C ALA A 68 -13.27 5.41 -8.85
N VAL A 69 -12.44 4.41 -9.20
CA VAL A 69 -11.04 4.32 -8.75
C VAL A 69 -10.22 5.54 -9.15
N GLU A 70 -10.37 6.02 -10.39
CA GLU A 70 -9.63 7.17 -10.89
C GLU A 70 -10.12 8.48 -10.25
N LEU A 71 -11.44 8.61 -10.02
CA LEU A 71 -11.99 9.73 -9.27
C LEU A 71 -11.42 9.77 -7.85
N MET A 72 -11.36 8.62 -7.18
CA MET A 72 -10.83 8.50 -5.83
C MET A 72 -9.33 8.83 -5.79
N ARG A 73 -8.54 8.27 -6.72
CA ARG A 73 -7.09 8.55 -6.86
C ARG A 73 -6.83 10.05 -7.00
N ASN A 74 -7.54 10.72 -7.90
CA ASN A 74 -7.35 12.14 -8.18
C ASN A 74 -7.81 13.01 -7.00
N THR A 75 -8.95 12.67 -6.40
CA THR A 75 -9.49 13.41 -5.23
C THR A 75 -8.59 13.27 -4.01
N ALA A 76 -8.01 12.09 -3.79
CA ALA A 76 -7.11 11.83 -2.69
C ALA A 76 -5.67 12.28 -2.96
N GLU A 77 -5.35 12.76 -4.16
CA GLU A 77 -4.01 13.17 -4.61
C GLU A 77 -2.94 12.07 -4.46
N VAL A 78 -3.35 10.82 -4.70
CA VAL A 78 -2.47 9.66 -4.58
C VAL A 78 -1.75 9.37 -5.89
N ASN A 79 -0.43 9.16 -5.82
CA ASN A 79 0.39 8.84 -6.99
C ASN A 79 0.46 7.33 -7.31
N ARG A 80 0.16 6.45 -6.35
CA ARG A 80 0.25 5.00 -6.50
C ARG A 80 -1.01 4.30 -6.01
N VAL A 81 -1.63 3.53 -6.90
CA VAL A 81 -2.75 2.63 -6.59
C VAL A 81 -2.21 1.20 -6.54
N ILE A 82 -2.63 0.42 -5.54
CA ILE A 82 -2.28 -0.98 -5.37
C ILE A 82 -3.58 -1.77 -5.36
N GLU A 83 -3.75 -2.69 -6.31
CA GLU A 83 -4.88 -3.61 -6.32
C GLU A 83 -4.65 -4.71 -5.28
N VAL A 84 -5.71 -5.05 -4.56
CA VAL A 84 -5.70 -6.03 -3.47
C VAL A 84 -6.97 -6.88 -3.60
N GLN A 85 -6.82 -8.20 -3.59
CA GLN A 85 -7.96 -9.12 -3.70
C GLN A 85 -8.24 -9.86 -2.41
N ASP A 86 -7.23 -10.06 -1.57
CA ASP A 86 -7.31 -10.85 -0.35
C ASP A 86 -6.39 -10.30 0.76
N GLU A 87 -6.39 -11.01 1.89
CA GLU A 87 -5.56 -10.69 3.06
C GLU A 87 -4.06 -10.88 2.78
N ASP A 88 -3.69 -11.87 1.98
CA ASP A 88 -2.28 -12.14 1.64
C ASP A 88 -1.68 -10.96 0.84
N ASP A 89 -2.46 -10.39 -0.07
CA ASP A 89 -2.10 -9.17 -0.78
C ASP A 89 -1.86 -8.01 0.20
N ILE A 90 -2.69 -7.86 1.24
CA ILE A 90 -2.50 -6.85 2.28
C ILE A 90 -1.18 -7.09 3.00
N LEU A 91 -0.93 -8.30 3.49
CA LEU A 91 0.28 -8.63 4.23
C LEU A 91 1.56 -8.38 3.39
N SER A 92 1.48 -8.48 2.06
CA SER A 92 2.59 -8.20 1.14
C SER A 92 2.85 -6.71 0.85
N ILE A 93 1.96 -5.79 1.25
CA ILE A 93 2.05 -4.36 0.87
C ILE A 93 3.37 -3.73 1.33
N GLU A 94 3.85 -4.06 2.52
CA GLU A 94 5.11 -3.51 3.04
C GLU A 94 6.28 -3.76 2.09
N SER A 95 6.41 -4.99 1.58
CA SER A 95 7.44 -5.35 0.59
C SER A 95 7.24 -4.62 -0.74
N LYS A 96 5.98 -4.51 -1.22
CA LYS A 96 5.63 -3.74 -2.44
C LYS A 96 6.00 -2.25 -2.30
N LEU A 97 5.91 -1.68 -1.09
CA LEU A 97 6.26 -0.28 -0.81
C LEU A 97 7.77 -0.04 -0.75
N GLN A 98 8.56 -1.05 -0.35
CA GLN A 98 10.03 -0.97 -0.32
C GLN A 98 10.67 -1.05 -1.72
N GLY A 99 9.89 -1.32 -2.78
CA GLY A 99 10.37 -1.38 -4.16
C GLY A 99 10.96 -2.73 -4.57
N SER A 100 10.59 -3.80 -3.87
CA SER A 100 11.01 -5.18 -4.18
C SER A 100 10.02 -5.87 -5.13
N ASP A 101 9.82 -5.30 -6.32
CA ASP A 101 8.99 -5.87 -7.41
C ASP A 101 9.89 -6.30 -8.57
#